data_AF-A0A0D6KBR9-F1
#
_entry.id   AF-A0A0D6KBR9-F1
#
_cell.length_a   1.000
_cell.length_b   1.000
_cell.length_c   1.000
_cell.angle_alpha   90.00
_cell.angle_beta   90.00
_cell.angle_gamma   90.00
#
_symmetry.space_group_name_H-M   'P 1'
#
loop_
_entity.id
_entity.type
_entity.pdbx_description
1 polymer ?
#
loop_
_entity_poly.entity_id
_entity_poly.type
_entity_poly.pdbx_seq_one_letter_code
_entity_poly.pdbx_strand_id
1 'polypeptide(L)'
;MSNLVKRKVRDRQFKRRPLGLLLVVLAWSLAMGWLLALASNVQGATPISQVGTVDVVPQQYQLGQELYVENCSTCHIPIPPEVLPTQTWKNLLQDSQHYGAQLQPLIDPPRILVWRYLQTFSRPQRKDEETPYRVNNSRYFKALHPKVKLQRPVQINSCVSCHPSAADFNFRQLSPEMENSP
;
A
#
# COMPACT_ATOMS: atom_id res chain seq x y z
N MET A 1 15.37 -37.02 -90.14
CA MET A 1 14.26 -36.54 -89.29
C MET A 1 14.83 -36.14 -87.93
N SER A 2 14.69 -34.85 -87.63
CA SER A 2 14.56 -34.22 -86.31
C SER A 2 15.72 -34.29 -85.29
N ASN A 3 16.40 -33.13 -85.19
CA ASN A 3 17.21 -32.62 -84.08
C ASN A 3 16.61 -32.91 -82.70
N LEU A 4 17.48 -33.02 -81.67
CA LEU A 4 17.24 -32.40 -80.36
C LEU A 4 18.55 -32.25 -79.57
N VAL A 5 19.03 -31.01 -79.55
CA VAL A 5 20.16 -30.49 -78.80
C VAL A 5 19.93 -30.68 -77.29
N LYS A 6 20.83 -31.38 -76.61
CA LYS A 6 20.84 -31.47 -75.13
C LYS A 6 21.23 -30.10 -74.54
N ARG A 7 20.22 -29.38 -74.04
CA ARG A 7 20.37 -28.09 -73.35
C ARG A 7 20.95 -28.32 -71.96
N LYS A 8 22.18 -27.85 -71.72
CA LYS A 8 22.83 -27.85 -70.40
C LYS A 8 22.15 -26.79 -69.52
N VAL A 9 21.31 -27.21 -68.57
CA VAL A 9 20.70 -26.31 -67.58
C VAL A 9 21.77 -25.93 -66.57
N ARG A 10 22.12 -24.64 -66.55
CA ARG A 10 23.08 -24.05 -65.62
C ARG A 10 22.34 -23.68 -64.35
N ASP A 11 22.57 -24.45 -63.29
CA ASP A 11 21.99 -24.20 -61.98
C ASP A 11 22.55 -22.88 -61.41
N ARG A 12 21.73 -21.82 -61.45
CA ARG A 12 22.06 -20.53 -60.85
C ARG A 12 21.66 -20.59 -59.39
N GLN A 13 22.61 -20.98 -58.53
CA GLN A 13 22.54 -20.70 -57.09
C GLN A 13 22.47 -19.18 -56.89
N PHE A 14 21.25 -18.64 -56.87
CA PHE A 14 21.00 -17.27 -56.47
C PHE A 14 21.25 -17.17 -54.96
N LYS A 15 22.41 -16.62 -54.58
CA LYS A 15 22.69 -16.02 -53.27
C LYS A 15 21.54 -15.08 -52.87
N ARG A 16 20.48 -15.61 -52.26
CA ARG A 16 19.39 -14.82 -51.71
C ARG A 16 19.76 -14.36 -50.29
N ARG A 17 20.42 -13.20 -50.28
CA ARG A 17 20.21 -12.07 -49.35
C ARG A 17 20.48 -12.29 -47.85
N PRO A 18 21.73 -12.06 -47.37
CA PRO A 18 21.97 -11.74 -45.95
C PRO A 18 21.20 -10.48 -45.49
N LEU A 19 20.80 -9.63 -46.43
CA LEU A 19 20.00 -8.43 -46.19
C LEU A 19 18.58 -8.74 -45.65
N GLY A 20 17.98 -9.86 -46.05
CA GLY A 20 16.66 -10.26 -45.55
C GLY A 20 16.73 -10.68 -44.08
N LEU A 21 17.75 -11.46 -43.72
CA LEU A 21 18.02 -11.86 -42.34
C LEU A 21 18.33 -10.64 -41.45
N LEU A 22 19.12 -9.70 -41.94
CA LEU A 22 19.42 -8.44 -41.22
C LEU A 22 18.15 -7.64 -40.92
N LEU A 23 17.22 -7.52 -41.88
CA LEU A 23 15.96 -6.81 -41.67
C LEU A 23 15.06 -7.53 -40.64
N VAL A 24 15.03 -8.86 -40.64
CA VAL A 24 14.28 -9.64 -39.65
C VAL A 24 14.85 -9.43 -38.25
N VAL A 25 16.19 -9.48 -38.10
CA VAL A 25 16.87 -9.25 -36.82
C VAL A 25 16.63 -7.83 -36.31
N LEU A 26 16.69 -6.82 -37.19
CA LEU A 26 16.39 -5.43 -36.83
C LEU A 26 14.94 -5.26 -36.37
N ALA A 27 13.97 -5.84 -37.09
CA ALA A 27 12.56 -5.77 -36.72
C ALA A 27 12.31 -6.43 -35.35
N TRP A 28 12.92 -7.59 -35.10
CA TRP A 28 12.83 -8.27 -33.80
C TRP A 28 13.49 -7.49 -32.68
N SER A 29 14.64 -6.87 -32.93
CA SER A 29 15.35 -6.04 -31.95
C SER A 29 14.54 -4.80 -31.57
N LEU A 30 13.91 -4.14 -32.55
CA LEU A 30 13.03 -3.00 -32.32
C LEU A 30 11.77 -3.41 -31.56
N ALA A 31 11.14 -4.53 -31.91
CA ALA A 31 9.97 -5.04 -31.20
C ALA A 31 10.28 -5.39 -29.74
N MET A 32 11.41 -6.07 -29.49
CA MET A 32 11.87 -6.39 -28.13
C MET A 32 12.24 -5.13 -27.34
N GLY A 33 12.93 -4.17 -27.96
CA GLY A 33 13.23 -2.88 -27.34
C GLY A 33 11.97 -2.10 -26.96
N TRP A 34 10.93 -2.15 -27.81
CA TRP A 34 9.65 -1.50 -27.52
C TRP A 34 8.91 -2.19 -26.37
N LEU A 35 8.92 -3.53 -26.34
CA LEU A 35 8.31 -4.31 -25.27
C LEU A 35 9.00 -4.05 -23.91
N LEU A 36 10.33 -3.98 -23.90
CA LEU A 36 11.13 -3.65 -22.71
C LEU A 36 10.87 -2.20 -22.26
N ALA A 37 10.74 -1.26 -23.19
CA ALA A 37 10.40 0.12 -22.85
C ALA A 37 8.99 0.24 -22.24
N LEU A 38 8.01 -0.52 -22.73
CA LEU A 38 6.68 -0.60 -22.11
C LEU A 38 6.76 -1.20 -20.69
N ALA A 39 7.49 -2.31 -20.51
CA ALA A 39 7.66 -2.93 -19.20
C ALA A 39 8.35 -2.00 -18.19
N SER A 40 9.35 -1.23 -18.64
CA SER A 40 10.10 -0.29 -17.80
C SER A 40 9.27 0.94 -17.39
N ASN A 41 8.37 1.41 -18.25
CA ASN A 41 7.48 2.54 -17.93
C ASN A 41 6.39 2.18 -16.91
N VAL A 42 6.03 0.90 -16.77
CA VAL A 42 5.09 0.44 -15.72
C VAL A 42 5.73 0.50 -14.33
N GLN A 43 7.06 0.45 -14.24
CA GLN A 43 7.79 0.44 -12.97
C GLN A 43 8.20 1.84 -12.47
N GLY A 44 8.06 2.88 -13.31
CA GLY A 44 8.55 4.23 -13.03
C GLY A 44 7.57 5.17 -12.31
N ALA A 45 6.33 4.75 -12.07
CA ALA A 45 5.31 5.56 -11.42
C ALA A 45 4.71 4.82 -10.22
N THR A 46 5.52 4.57 -9.18
CA THR A 46 4.94 4.61 -7.84
C THR A 46 4.57 6.08 -7.61
N PRO A 47 3.27 6.47 -7.58
CA PRO A 47 2.94 7.78 -7.08
C PRO A 47 3.62 7.88 -5.71
N ILE A 48 4.24 9.02 -5.43
CA ILE A 48 4.65 9.34 -4.07
C ILE A 48 3.33 9.41 -3.32
N SER A 49 2.84 8.27 -2.81
CA SER A 49 1.68 8.23 -1.95
C SER A 49 2.01 9.18 -0.84
N GLN A 50 1.28 10.30 -0.79
CA GLN A 50 1.40 11.24 0.31
C GLN A 50 1.26 10.41 1.58
N VAL A 51 2.29 10.43 2.42
CA VAL A 51 2.35 9.60 3.62
C VAL A 51 1.22 10.07 4.53
N GLY A 52 0.11 9.34 4.55
CA GLY A 52 -1.12 9.77 5.23
C GLY A 52 -1.04 9.72 6.76
N THR A 53 -0.08 8.99 7.31
CA THR A 53 0.12 8.82 8.76
C THR A 53 1.48 9.37 9.21
N VAL A 54 1.83 9.23 10.49
CA VAL A 54 3.07 9.80 11.03
C VAL A 54 4.29 9.07 10.47
N ASP A 55 4.21 7.75 10.36
CA ASP A 55 5.34 6.92 9.93
C ASP A 55 5.24 6.52 8.45
N VAL A 56 6.37 6.49 7.74
CA VAL A 56 6.46 5.91 6.39
C VAL A 56 6.44 4.38 6.52
N VAL A 57 5.57 3.71 5.77
CA VAL A 57 5.44 2.25 5.81
C VAL A 57 6.27 1.59 4.69
N PRO A 58 7.35 0.86 5.02
CA PRO A 58 8.13 0.12 4.03
C PRO A 58 7.32 -0.99 3.36
N GLN A 59 7.73 -1.38 2.14
CA GLN A 59 7.02 -2.34 1.30
C GLN A 59 6.67 -3.66 2.01
N GLN A 60 7.55 -4.16 2.87
CA GLN A 60 7.33 -5.41 3.63
C GLN A 60 6.15 -5.36 4.61
N TYR A 61 5.63 -4.18 4.94
CA TYR A 61 4.48 -3.99 5.84
C TYR A 61 3.23 -3.47 5.13
N GLN A 62 3.29 -3.12 3.85
CA GLN A 62 2.18 -2.53 3.10
C GLN A 62 0.97 -3.46 3.06
N LEU A 63 1.16 -4.74 2.76
CA LEU A 63 0.05 -5.71 2.78
C LEU A 63 -0.60 -5.83 4.17
N GLY A 64 0.18 -5.73 5.25
CA GLY A 64 -0.36 -5.72 6.61
C GLY A 64 -1.19 -4.47 6.91
N GLN A 65 -0.79 -3.32 6.38
CA GLN A 65 -1.54 -2.06 6.46
C GLN A 65 -2.83 -2.12 5.63
N GLU A 66 -2.77 -2.64 4.41
CA GLU A 66 -3.95 -2.78 3.53
C GLU A 66 -5.01 -3.66 4.19
N LEU A 67 -4.61 -4.84 4.68
CA LEU A 67 -5.50 -5.72 5.44
C LEU A 67 -6.04 -5.06 6.72
N TYR A 68 -5.21 -4.27 7.40
CA TYR A 68 -5.65 -3.51 8.58
C TYR A 68 -6.75 -2.51 8.21
N VAL A 69 -6.52 -1.69 7.18
CA VAL A 69 -7.49 -0.70 6.71
C VAL A 69 -8.78 -1.40 6.26
N GLU A 70 -8.68 -2.40 5.37
CA GLU A 70 -9.83 -3.14 4.84
C GLU A 70 -10.74 -3.72 5.94
N ASN A 71 -10.15 -4.31 6.98
CA ASN A 71 -10.92 -5.00 8.02
C ASN A 71 -11.35 -4.07 9.16
N CYS A 72 -10.56 -3.03 9.46
CA CYS A 72 -10.81 -2.11 10.56
C CYS A 72 -11.50 -0.79 10.13
N SER A 73 -11.79 -0.60 8.83
CA SER A 73 -12.57 0.53 8.31
C SER A 73 -14.06 0.23 8.09
N THR A 74 -14.52 -0.97 8.47
CA THR A 74 -15.89 -1.45 8.16
C THR A 74 -16.96 -0.82 9.04
N CYS A 75 -16.64 -0.47 10.29
CA CYS A 75 -17.60 0.10 11.26
C CYS A 75 -17.25 1.53 11.69
N HIS A 76 -15.98 1.91 11.62
CA HIS A 76 -15.47 3.22 12.00
C HIS A 76 -14.23 3.55 11.16
N ILE A 77 -13.75 4.79 11.21
CA ILE A 77 -12.49 5.11 10.54
C ILE A 77 -11.31 4.32 11.14
N PRO A 78 -10.35 3.85 10.32
CA PRO A 78 -9.18 3.13 10.82
C PRO A 78 -8.28 4.05 11.65
N ILE A 79 -7.84 3.60 12.81
CA ILE A 79 -7.07 4.39 13.76
C ILE A 79 -5.56 4.19 13.54
N PRO A 80 -4.76 5.25 13.38
CA PRO A 80 -3.32 5.11 13.16
C PRO A 80 -2.62 4.35 14.30
N PRO A 81 -1.71 3.40 14.04
CA PRO A 81 -1.05 2.61 15.08
C PRO A 81 -0.36 3.46 16.16
N GLU A 82 0.13 4.63 15.78
CA GLU A 82 0.95 5.53 16.58
C GLU A 82 0.20 6.12 17.78
N VAL A 83 -1.14 6.13 17.76
CA VAL A 83 -1.94 6.73 18.84
C VAL A 83 -2.18 5.77 20.02
N LEU A 84 -1.80 4.50 19.92
CA LEU A 84 -2.03 3.49 20.95
C LEU A 84 -0.76 2.65 21.24
N PRO A 85 -0.59 2.14 22.47
CA PRO A 85 0.47 1.21 22.77
C PRO A 85 0.33 -0.14 22.06
N THR A 86 1.45 -0.81 21.79
CA THR A 86 1.48 -2.17 21.20
C THR A 86 0.61 -3.18 21.96
N GLN A 87 0.59 -3.10 23.30
CA GLN A 87 -0.21 -4.00 24.12
C GLN A 87 -1.72 -3.76 23.95
N THR A 88 -2.14 -2.52 23.74
CA THR A 88 -3.54 -2.20 23.41
C THR A 88 -3.95 -2.84 22.10
N TRP A 89 -3.13 -2.70 21.05
CA TRP A 89 -3.40 -3.33 19.76
C TRP A 89 -3.48 -4.85 19.84
N LYS A 90 -2.58 -5.47 20.62
CA LYS A 90 -2.61 -6.90 20.88
C LYS A 90 -3.95 -7.32 21.48
N ASN A 91 -4.39 -6.61 22.53
CA ASN A 91 -5.66 -6.90 23.19
C ASN A 91 -6.84 -6.74 22.20
N LEU A 92 -6.88 -5.65 21.43
CA LEU A 92 -7.94 -5.38 20.46
C LEU A 92 -8.03 -6.41 19.33
N LEU A 93 -6.91 -6.93 18.83
CA LEU A 93 -6.91 -7.99 17.81
C LEU A 93 -7.40 -9.35 18.34
N GLN A 94 -7.30 -9.58 19.65
CA GLN A 94 -7.72 -10.83 20.28
C GLN A 94 -9.16 -10.76 20.81
N ASP A 95 -9.68 -9.55 21.01
CA ASP A 95 -10.97 -9.31 21.59
C ASP A 95 -12.08 -9.38 20.53
N SER A 96 -12.95 -10.38 20.67
CA SER A 96 -14.12 -10.52 19.80
C SER A 96 -15.29 -9.62 20.26
N GLN A 97 -15.27 -9.11 21.50
CA GLN A 97 -16.23 -8.15 22.05
C GLN A 97 -15.72 -6.72 21.87
N HIS A 98 -15.85 -6.20 20.65
CA HIS A 98 -15.31 -4.91 20.27
C HIS A 98 -16.29 -3.77 20.57
N TYR A 99 -16.18 -3.18 21.77
CA TYR A 99 -16.99 -2.02 22.19
C TYR A 99 -18.51 -2.22 22.09
N GLY A 100 -18.99 -3.42 22.42
CA GLY A 100 -20.41 -3.78 22.35
C GLY A 100 -20.84 -4.33 20.98
N ALA A 101 -19.93 -4.45 20.03
CA ALA A 101 -20.13 -5.22 18.80
C ALA A 101 -19.39 -6.56 18.88
N GLN A 102 -19.99 -7.60 18.32
CA GLN A 102 -19.32 -8.88 18.11
C GLN A 102 -18.57 -8.84 16.78
N LEU A 103 -17.24 -8.94 16.81
CA LEU A 103 -16.44 -9.10 15.60
C LEU A 103 -16.16 -10.57 15.34
N GLN A 104 -16.03 -10.91 14.06
CA GLN A 104 -15.34 -12.13 13.64
C GLN A 104 -13.84 -11.84 13.67
N PRO A 105 -13.05 -12.55 14.49
CA PRO A 105 -11.60 -12.36 14.53
C PRO A 105 -10.95 -12.67 13.18
N LEU A 106 -9.89 -11.94 12.83
CA LEU A 106 -9.03 -12.30 11.70
C LEU A 106 -8.43 -13.68 11.94
N ILE A 107 -8.48 -14.55 10.94
CA ILE A 107 -7.82 -15.86 10.96
C ILE A 107 -6.49 -15.74 10.21
N ASP A 108 -5.54 -16.61 10.54
CA ASP A 108 -4.23 -16.64 9.87
C ASP A 108 -4.38 -17.08 8.40
N PRO A 109 -3.52 -16.57 7.49
CA PRO A 109 -2.39 -15.66 7.72
C PRO A 109 -2.66 -14.15 7.88
N PRO A 110 -3.80 -13.55 7.44
CA PRO A 110 -4.03 -12.10 7.54
C PRO A 110 -3.77 -11.49 8.92
N ARG A 111 -4.21 -12.16 10.00
CA ARG A 111 -4.01 -11.69 11.37
C ARG A 111 -2.53 -11.47 11.71
N ILE A 112 -1.63 -12.32 11.23
CA ILE A 112 -0.18 -12.19 11.48
C ILE A 112 0.38 -10.97 10.74
N LEU A 113 -0.07 -10.70 9.52
CA LEU A 113 0.38 -9.56 8.73
C LEU A 113 -0.09 -8.24 9.36
N VAL A 114 -1.36 -8.18 9.74
CA VAL A 114 -1.94 -7.04 10.48
C VAL A 114 -1.21 -6.83 11.80
N TRP A 115 -0.97 -7.90 12.57
CA TRP A 115 -0.22 -7.80 13.82
C TRP A 115 1.21 -7.28 13.60
N ARG A 116 1.93 -7.76 12.59
CA ARG A 116 3.29 -7.27 12.28
C ARG A 116 3.29 -5.78 11.96
N TYR A 117 2.32 -5.31 11.19
CA TYR A 117 2.14 -3.89 10.90
C TYR A 117 1.86 -3.11 12.21
N LEU A 118 0.80 -3.46 12.94
CA LEU A 118 0.43 -2.76 14.17
C LEU A 118 1.54 -2.78 15.22
N GLN A 119 2.22 -3.90 15.42
CA GLN A 119 3.33 -4.01 16.37
C GLN A 119 4.50 -3.10 15.99
N THR A 120 4.81 -2.97 14.70
CA THR A 120 5.94 -2.17 14.21
C THR A 120 5.68 -0.68 14.32
N PHE A 121 4.46 -0.23 14.01
CA PHE A 121 4.11 1.20 13.94
C PHE A 121 3.37 1.72 15.18
N SER A 122 3.02 0.87 16.12
CA SER A 122 2.53 1.30 17.43
C SER A 122 3.65 1.85 18.31
N ARG A 123 3.30 2.27 19.52
CA ARG A 123 4.26 2.83 20.46
C ARG A 123 4.45 1.93 21.69
N PRO A 124 5.62 1.92 22.34
CA PRO A 124 5.85 1.09 23.51
C PRO A 124 5.03 1.57 24.70
N GLN A 125 4.57 0.64 25.53
CA GLN A 125 3.96 0.99 26.82
C GLN A 125 5.03 1.17 27.88
N ARG A 126 4.87 2.16 28.75
CA ARG A 126 5.72 2.31 29.95
C ARG A 126 5.32 1.29 31.02
N LYS A 127 6.26 0.97 31.92
CA LYS A 127 6.01 -0.03 32.98
C LYS A 127 5.03 0.47 34.06
N ASP A 128 4.96 1.79 34.24
CA ASP A 128 4.18 2.49 35.25
C ASP A 128 2.85 3.05 34.72
N GLU A 129 2.50 2.79 33.45
CA GLU A 129 1.23 3.23 32.87
C GLU A 129 0.28 2.05 32.63
N GLU A 130 -1.00 2.23 32.95
CA GLU A 130 -2.05 1.26 32.63
C GLU A 130 -2.20 1.13 31.12
N THR A 131 -2.54 -0.07 30.65
CA THR A 131 -2.82 -0.31 29.23
C THR A 131 -4.14 0.38 28.85
N PRO A 132 -4.13 1.45 28.04
CA PRO A 132 -5.36 2.12 27.69
C PRO A 132 -6.15 1.24 26.74
N TYR A 133 -7.45 1.04 26.98
CA TYR A 133 -8.31 0.36 26.01
C TYR A 133 -8.85 1.34 24.95
N ARG A 134 -9.19 2.58 25.35
CA ARG A 134 -9.71 3.63 24.46
C ARG A 134 -8.65 4.66 24.08
N VAL A 135 -8.76 5.19 22.85
CA VAL A 135 -7.81 6.17 22.29
C VAL A 135 -7.67 7.43 23.15
N ASN A 136 -8.77 7.92 23.73
CA ASN A 136 -8.78 9.12 24.58
C ASN A 136 -7.98 8.95 25.89
N ASN A 137 -7.74 7.71 26.32
CA ASN A 137 -6.95 7.41 27.51
C ASN A 137 -5.46 7.29 27.19
N SER A 138 -5.09 7.10 25.91
CA SER A 138 -3.70 6.96 25.48
C SER A 138 -2.91 8.26 25.64
N ARG A 139 -1.74 8.15 26.26
CA ARG A 139 -0.77 9.23 26.37
C ARG A 139 -0.28 9.69 24.99
N TYR A 140 -0.13 8.77 24.04
CA TYR A 140 0.30 9.09 22.68
C TYR A 140 -0.72 9.96 21.94
N PHE A 141 -2.00 9.58 22.02
CA PHE A 141 -3.08 10.38 21.45
C PHE A 141 -3.12 11.80 22.03
N LYS A 142 -2.99 11.93 23.36
CA LYS A 142 -2.93 13.23 24.05
C LYS A 142 -1.70 14.05 23.64
N ALA A 143 -0.54 13.41 23.46
CA ALA A 143 0.69 14.06 23.06
C ALA A 143 0.64 14.58 21.61
N LEU A 144 -0.12 13.91 20.73
CA LEU A 144 -0.36 14.34 19.35
C LEU A 144 -1.45 15.43 19.27
N HIS A 145 -2.29 15.57 20.30
CA HIS A 145 -3.38 16.55 20.37
C HIS A 145 -3.29 17.47 21.61
N PRO A 146 -2.13 18.09 21.90
CA PRO A 146 -1.92 18.77 23.18
C PRO A 146 -2.77 20.03 23.38
N LYS A 147 -3.18 20.67 22.28
CA LYS A 147 -3.96 21.92 22.28
C LYS A 147 -5.41 21.75 21.82
N VAL A 148 -5.83 20.53 21.49
CA VAL A 148 -7.17 20.27 20.94
C VAL A 148 -8.12 19.88 22.07
N LYS A 149 -9.20 20.66 22.23
CA LYS A 149 -10.28 20.32 23.17
C LYS A 149 -11.24 19.33 22.51
N LEU A 150 -11.08 18.06 22.83
CA LEU A 150 -11.96 17.01 22.35
C LEU A 150 -13.20 16.86 23.22
N GLN A 151 -14.35 16.61 22.58
CA GLN A 151 -15.57 16.23 23.28
C GLN A 151 -15.37 14.90 24.01
N ARG A 152 -16.06 14.74 25.15
CA ARG A 152 -16.02 13.52 25.96
C ARG A 152 -17.41 12.89 26.00
N PRO A 153 -17.58 11.61 25.62
CA PRO A 153 -16.54 10.70 25.14
C PRO A 153 -16.00 11.07 23.74
N VAL A 154 -14.75 10.73 23.46
CA VAL A 154 -14.18 10.88 22.11
C VAL A 154 -14.84 9.86 21.20
N GLN A 155 -15.41 10.33 20.10
CA GLN A 155 -16.02 9.48 19.08
C GLN A 155 -15.02 9.24 17.97
N ILE A 156 -14.82 7.98 17.56
CA ILE A 156 -13.84 7.64 16.53
C ILE A 156 -14.18 8.34 15.20
N ASN A 157 -15.46 8.41 14.84
CA ASN A 157 -15.88 9.07 13.61
C ASN A 157 -15.77 10.60 13.66
N SER A 158 -15.51 11.23 14.81
CA SER A 158 -15.33 12.69 14.87
C SER A 158 -13.94 13.16 14.44
N CYS A 159 -12.97 12.26 14.19
CA CYS A 159 -11.65 12.68 13.75
C CYS A 159 -11.71 13.40 12.39
N VAL A 160 -12.68 13.05 11.53
CA VAL A 160 -12.86 13.68 10.21
C VAL A 160 -13.16 15.18 10.29
N SER A 161 -13.66 15.66 11.42
CA SER A 161 -13.94 17.09 11.63
C SER A 161 -12.67 17.94 11.61
N CYS A 162 -11.52 17.37 11.98
CA CYS A 162 -10.22 18.05 11.93
C CYS A 162 -9.31 17.46 10.85
N HIS A 163 -9.52 16.19 10.49
CA HIS A 163 -8.75 15.44 9.50
C HIS A 163 -9.67 14.99 8.34
N PRO A 164 -10.00 15.86 7.38
CA PRO A 164 -11.05 15.58 6.38
C PRO A 164 -10.80 14.32 5.55
N SER A 165 -9.54 13.89 5.39
CA SER A 165 -9.16 12.68 4.65
C SER A 165 -8.85 11.46 5.55
N ALA A 166 -9.26 11.49 6.82
CA ALA A 166 -9.03 10.37 7.75
C ALA A 166 -9.76 9.08 7.32
N ALA A 167 -10.86 9.18 6.58
CA ALA A 167 -11.55 8.02 6.00
C ALA A 167 -10.67 7.30 4.97
N ASP A 168 -9.81 8.03 4.25
CA ASP A 168 -8.82 7.51 3.30
C ASP A 168 -7.48 7.18 3.98
N PHE A 169 -7.50 7.03 5.32
CA PHE A 169 -6.32 6.80 6.16
C PHE A 169 -5.25 7.91 6.05
N ASN A 170 -5.65 9.14 5.71
CA ASN A 170 -4.81 10.33 5.71
C ASN A 170 -5.19 11.27 6.85
N PHE A 171 -4.40 11.20 7.92
CA PHE A 171 -4.50 12.05 9.12
C PHE A 171 -3.54 13.24 9.08
N ARG A 172 -2.72 13.39 8.04
CA ARG A 172 -1.85 14.57 7.88
C ARG A 172 -2.59 15.76 7.33
N GLN A 173 -3.59 15.52 6.47
CA GLN A 173 -4.42 16.59 5.96
C GLN A 173 -5.29 17.14 7.09
N LEU A 174 -5.20 18.45 7.30
CA LEU A 174 -5.97 19.17 8.31
C LEU A 174 -7.07 20.00 7.65
N SER A 175 -8.12 20.32 8.41
CA SER A 175 -9.08 21.33 7.99
C SER A 175 -8.44 22.72 8.05
N PRO A 176 -8.90 23.69 7.25
CA PRO A 176 -8.36 25.06 7.26
C PRO A 176 -8.37 25.72 8.65
N GLU A 177 -9.36 25.40 9.49
CA GLU A 177 -9.46 25.91 10.86
C GLU A 177 -8.33 25.40 11.75
N MET A 178 -7.88 24.17 11.52
CA MET A 178 -6.80 23.53 12.27
C MET A 178 -5.42 23.94 11.75
N GLU A 179 -5.24 24.14 10.44
CA GLU A 179 -3.97 24.61 9.85
C GLU A 179 -3.56 25.99 10.38
N ASN A 180 -4.56 26.84 10.66
CA ASN A 180 -4.35 28.20 11.14
C ASN A 180 -4.46 28.31 12.68
N SER A 181 -4.60 27.19 13.40
CA SER A 181 -4.67 27.20 14.86
C SER A 181 -3.27 27.30 15.49
N PRO A 182 -3.07 28.18 16.49
CA PRO A 182 -1.76 28.50 17.05
C PRO A 182 -1.10 27.41 17.91
#